data_AF-A0A8B7BWU3-F1
#
_entry.id   AF-A0A8B7BWU3-F1
#
_cell.length_a   1.000
_cell.length_b   1.000
_cell.length_c   1.000
_cell.angle_alpha   90.00
_cell.angle_beta   90.00
_cell.angle_gamma   90.00
#
_symmetry.space_group_name_H-M   'P 1'
#
loop_
_entity.id
_entity.type
_entity.pdbx_description
1 polymer ?
#
loop_
_entity_poly.entity_id
_entity_poly.type
_entity_poly.pdbx_seq_one_letter_code
_entity_poly.pdbx_strand_id
1 'polypeptide(L)'
;MDLKEAGSSLDGLISSFNTRIVELQELVIARNIYPATSMSDLSAVDTTLKTMESQIQAIKDRLQEERNAIPKAKKLIELSQRQQRKLQHMLAHMPSGMYESIGHSDQTHSSLIPDALGSDFLYVHSKVKEEPAVVPKEKKGRSPAPRWYIIAEELDSLSSYMRGRLTLDKVNIAINEIATYADANAQLIACPKKKLAEDTWERALELRDIAMAEAVKGKYFFLETDIKGPGLKLDNTGKAILTVLRHLGRIQEARIGHHRVFTLSKRQ
;
A
#
# COMPACT_ATOMS: atom_id res chain seq x y z
N MET A 1 60.78 43.02 -41.11
CA MET A 1 60.03 41.95 -40.45
C MET A 1 60.95 41.35 -39.42
N ASP A 2 60.55 41.38 -38.16
CA ASP A 2 61.36 40.85 -37.05
C ASP A 2 61.24 39.31 -37.02
N LEU A 3 62.28 38.61 -36.59
CA LEU A 3 62.26 37.15 -36.44
C LEU A 3 61.20 36.69 -35.42
N LYS A 4 60.95 37.49 -34.38
CA LYS A 4 59.86 37.25 -33.42
C LYS A 4 58.47 37.40 -34.06
N GLU A 5 58.32 38.37 -34.93
CA GLU A 5 57.07 38.70 -35.62
C GLU A 5 56.66 37.55 -36.55
N ALA A 6 57.61 37.05 -37.36
CA ALA A 6 57.45 35.86 -38.20
C ALA A 6 57.14 34.59 -37.37
N GLY A 7 57.83 34.38 -36.24
CA GLY A 7 57.54 33.27 -35.32
C GLY A 7 56.11 33.31 -34.77
N SER A 8 55.67 34.48 -34.28
CA SER A 8 54.31 34.66 -33.76
C SER A 8 53.21 34.43 -34.82
N SER A 9 53.49 34.77 -36.09
CA SER A 9 52.58 34.47 -37.20
C SER A 9 52.49 32.98 -37.50
N LEU A 10 53.56 32.21 -37.27
CA LEU A 10 53.57 30.76 -37.45
C LEU A 10 52.82 30.04 -36.31
N ASP A 11 53.04 30.44 -35.06
CA ASP A 11 52.30 29.90 -33.90
C ASP A 11 50.80 30.23 -33.99
N GLY A 12 50.44 31.42 -34.47
CA GLY A 12 49.05 31.78 -34.77
C GLY A 12 48.41 30.90 -35.85
N LEU A 13 49.16 30.61 -36.93
CA LEU A 13 48.71 29.69 -37.99
C LEU A 13 48.52 28.26 -37.46
N ILE A 14 49.52 27.72 -36.74
CA ILE A 14 49.46 26.38 -36.12
C ILE A 14 48.30 26.29 -35.14
N SER A 15 48.08 27.32 -34.32
CA SER A 15 46.94 27.39 -33.39
C SER A 15 45.62 27.35 -34.14
N SER A 16 45.45 28.16 -35.20
CA SER A 16 44.23 28.16 -36.02
C SER A 16 43.98 26.82 -36.72
N PHE A 17 45.04 26.12 -37.12
CA PHE A 17 44.96 24.79 -37.74
C PHE A 17 44.57 23.71 -36.72
N ASN A 18 45.11 23.78 -35.51
CA ASN A 18 44.72 22.91 -34.40
C ASN A 18 43.27 23.13 -33.97
N THR A 19 42.79 24.39 -33.90
CA THR A 19 41.36 24.68 -33.69
C THR A 19 40.51 24.04 -34.80
N ARG A 20 40.92 24.17 -36.07
CA ARG A 20 40.22 23.54 -37.21
C ARG A 20 40.20 22.01 -37.15
N ILE A 21 41.27 21.39 -36.61
CA ILE A 21 41.33 19.94 -36.38
C ILE A 21 40.36 19.54 -35.27
N VAL A 22 40.28 20.29 -34.16
CA VAL A 22 39.33 20.03 -33.07
C VAL A 22 37.89 20.20 -33.55
N GLU A 23 37.57 21.29 -34.25
CA GLU A 23 36.25 21.48 -34.91
C GLU A 23 35.90 20.30 -35.82
N LEU A 24 36.84 19.83 -36.64
CA LEU A 24 36.63 18.66 -37.51
C LEU A 24 36.47 17.36 -36.72
N GLN A 25 37.19 17.17 -35.60
CA GLN A 25 37.01 16.01 -34.72
C GLN A 25 35.64 16.02 -34.06
N GLU A 26 35.19 17.16 -33.52
CA GLU A 26 33.85 17.32 -32.94
C GLU A 26 32.75 17.10 -33.98
N LEU A 27 32.89 17.64 -35.19
CA LEU A 27 31.94 17.43 -36.29
C LEU A 27 31.94 15.97 -36.80
N VAL A 28 33.10 15.31 -36.85
CA VAL A 28 33.19 13.88 -37.21
C VAL A 28 32.59 13.01 -36.11
N ILE A 29 32.77 13.35 -34.83
CA ILE A 29 32.08 12.70 -33.70
C ILE A 29 30.58 12.93 -33.83
N ALA A 30 30.10 14.16 -34.00
CA ALA A 30 28.67 14.46 -34.16
C ALA A 30 28.03 13.70 -35.35
N ARG A 31 28.76 13.55 -36.46
CA ARG A 31 28.30 12.77 -37.62
C ARG A 31 28.33 11.26 -37.38
N ASN A 32 29.33 10.77 -36.64
CA ASN A 32 29.53 9.35 -36.35
C ASN A 32 28.89 8.89 -35.02
N ILE A 33 28.22 9.78 -34.28
CA ILE A 33 27.32 9.45 -33.16
C ILE A 33 26.11 8.64 -33.66
N TYR A 34 25.80 8.68 -34.97
CA TYR A 34 24.66 8.00 -35.57
C TYR A 34 25.01 6.98 -36.68
N PRO A 35 25.71 5.86 -36.39
CA PRO A 35 25.39 4.61 -37.08
C PRO A 35 23.94 4.24 -36.75
N ALA A 36 23.18 3.69 -37.70
CA ALA A 36 21.73 3.48 -37.56
C ALA A 36 21.29 2.63 -36.35
N THR A 37 22.20 1.86 -35.75
CA THR A 37 22.00 1.10 -34.51
C THR A 37 21.82 1.98 -33.26
N SER A 38 22.62 3.05 -33.15
CA SER A 38 22.75 3.90 -31.94
C SER A 38 21.53 4.76 -31.61
N MET A 39 20.69 5.07 -32.61
CA MET A 39 19.43 5.81 -32.41
C MET A 39 18.50 5.07 -31.43
N SER A 40 18.49 3.73 -31.51
CA SER A 40 17.75 2.87 -30.59
C SER A 40 18.24 3.03 -29.15
N ASP A 41 19.56 3.00 -28.94
CA ASP A 41 20.17 3.09 -27.62
C ASP A 41 19.92 4.47 -26.98
N LEU A 42 20.04 5.57 -27.75
CA LEU A 42 19.67 6.90 -27.25
C LEU A 42 18.18 6.98 -26.89
N SER A 43 17.29 6.38 -27.69
CA SER A 43 15.85 6.34 -27.36
C SER A 43 15.53 5.50 -26.11
N ALA A 44 16.31 4.45 -25.83
CA ALA A 44 16.22 3.66 -24.61
C ALA A 44 16.69 4.47 -23.38
N VAL A 45 17.74 5.28 -23.53
CA VAL A 45 18.20 6.20 -22.47
C VAL A 45 17.19 7.32 -22.21
N ASP A 46 16.62 7.93 -23.26
CA ASP A 46 15.58 8.97 -23.13
C ASP A 46 14.30 8.44 -22.46
N THR A 47 13.81 7.26 -22.88
CA THR A 47 12.61 6.65 -22.30
C THR A 47 12.83 6.16 -20.86
N THR A 48 14.01 5.66 -20.51
CA THR A 48 14.34 5.31 -19.13
C THR A 48 14.49 6.55 -18.25
N LEU A 49 15.11 7.64 -18.72
CA LEU A 49 15.18 8.92 -18.01
C LEU A 49 13.78 9.50 -17.73
N LYS A 50 12.91 9.57 -18.74
CA LYS A 50 11.51 10.03 -18.58
C LYS A 50 10.70 9.16 -17.61
N THR A 51 11.00 7.85 -17.59
CA THR A 51 10.39 6.93 -16.62
C THR A 51 10.87 7.21 -15.19
N MET A 52 12.17 7.47 -15.00
CA MET A 52 12.73 7.84 -13.69
C MET A 52 12.23 9.21 -13.21
N GLU A 53 12.13 10.21 -14.09
CA GLU A 53 11.59 11.53 -13.78
C GLU A 53 10.14 11.44 -13.30
N SER A 54 9.30 10.68 -14.01
CA SER A 54 7.91 10.40 -13.62
C SER A 54 7.82 9.71 -12.25
N GLN A 55 8.68 8.72 -11.98
CA GLN A 55 8.75 8.05 -10.67
C GLN A 55 9.19 9.00 -9.54
N ILE A 56 10.19 9.85 -9.78
CA ILE A 56 10.66 10.86 -8.81
C ILE A 56 9.56 11.87 -8.49
N GLN A 57 8.82 12.33 -9.51
CA GLN A 57 7.70 13.25 -9.30
C GLN A 57 6.55 12.58 -8.51
N ALA A 58 6.20 11.32 -8.80
CA ALA A 58 5.21 10.58 -8.01
C ALA A 58 5.64 10.35 -6.54
N ILE A 59 6.93 10.11 -6.28
CA ILE A 59 7.49 10.02 -4.92
C ILE A 59 7.37 11.37 -4.19
N LYS A 60 7.73 12.46 -4.87
CA LYS A 60 7.66 13.84 -4.34
C LYS A 60 6.23 14.23 -3.97
N ASP A 61 5.25 13.91 -4.81
CA ASP A 61 3.84 14.20 -4.54
C ASP A 61 3.33 13.41 -3.33
N ARG A 62 3.63 12.12 -3.25
CA ARG A 62 3.28 11.30 -2.06
C ARG A 62 3.95 11.81 -0.77
N LEU A 63 5.22 12.23 -0.83
CA LEU A 63 5.90 12.83 0.33
C LEU A 63 5.23 14.15 0.76
N GLN A 64 4.68 14.92 -0.18
CA GLN A 64 3.91 16.12 0.11
C GLN A 64 2.53 15.79 0.73
N GLU A 65 1.85 14.74 0.27
CA GLU A 65 0.63 14.22 0.91
C GLU A 65 0.88 13.78 2.36
N GLU A 66 1.91 12.96 2.59
CA GLU A 66 2.28 12.46 3.93
C GLU A 66 2.68 13.60 4.87
N ARG A 67 3.48 14.57 4.38
CA ARG A 67 3.80 15.82 5.11
C ARG A 67 2.54 16.58 5.53
N ASN A 68 1.52 16.63 4.67
CA ASN A 68 0.24 17.30 4.94
C ASN A 68 -0.73 16.46 5.79
N ALA A 69 -0.52 15.14 5.92
CA ALA A 69 -1.29 14.24 6.77
C ALA A 69 -0.79 14.24 8.23
N ILE A 70 0.54 14.28 8.45
CA ILE A 70 1.17 14.29 9.78
C ILE A 70 0.55 15.31 10.76
N PRO A 71 0.36 16.61 10.43
CA PRO A 71 -0.24 17.57 11.38
C PRO A 71 -1.71 17.25 11.70
N LYS A 72 -2.46 16.69 10.75
CA LYS A 72 -3.86 16.26 10.95
C LYS A 72 -3.91 15.08 11.94
N ALA A 73 -3.00 14.11 11.77
CA ALA A 73 -2.85 12.98 12.69
C ALA A 73 -2.44 13.42 14.11
N LYS A 74 -1.46 14.34 14.23
CA LYS A 74 -1.05 14.90 15.54
C LYS A 74 -2.23 15.58 16.26
N LYS A 75 -3.02 16.40 15.56
CA LYS A 75 -4.22 17.05 16.13
C LYS A 75 -5.28 16.04 16.56
N LEU A 76 -5.47 14.95 15.82
CA LEU A 76 -6.39 13.88 16.21
C LEU A 76 -5.93 13.15 17.48
N ILE A 77 -4.63 12.89 17.63
CA ILE A 77 -4.05 12.31 18.84
C ILE A 77 -4.26 13.23 20.05
N GLU A 78 -4.02 14.53 19.89
CA GLU A 78 -4.24 15.53 20.96
C GLU A 78 -5.70 15.56 21.45
N LEU A 79 -6.65 15.59 20.51
CA LEU A 79 -8.09 15.55 20.81
C LEU A 79 -8.49 14.23 21.49
N SER A 80 -7.97 13.10 21.01
CA SER A 80 -8.21 11.77 21.61
C SER A 80 -7.68 11.69 23.05
N GLN A 81 -6.46 12.17 23.30
CA GLN A 81 -5.90 12.24 24.66
C GLN A 81 -6.69 13.18 25.58
N ARG A 82 -7.23 14.30 25.06
CA ARG A 82 -8.11 15.19 25.83
C ARG A 82 -9.42 14.50 26.20
N GLN A 83 -9.99 13.72 25.29
CA GLN A 83 -11.19 12.91 25.57
C GLN A 83 -10.89 11.79 26.58
N GLN A 84 -9.77 11.09 26.44
CA GLN A 84 -9.31 10.07 27.39
C GLN A 84 -9.14 10.66 28.81
N ARG A 85 -8.47 11.81 28.94
CA ARG A 85 -8.31 12.51 30.22
C ARG A 85 -9.66 12.90 30.83
N LYS A 86 -10.64 13.35 30.02
CA LYS A 86 -12.01 13.62 30.50
C LYS A 86 -12.71 12.34 30.97
N LEU A 87 -12.60 11.23 30.22
CA LEU A 87 -13.20 9.94 30.59
C LEU A 87 -12.60 9.38 31.88
N GLN A 88 -11.27 9.45 32.04
CA GLN A 88 -10.57 9.07 33.27
C GLN A 88 -10.99 9.93 34.46
N HIS A 89 -11.14 11.25 34.28
CA HIS A 89 -11.65 12.13 35.32
C HIS A 89 -13.11 11.79 35.71
N MET A 90 -13.98 11.51 34.74
CA MET A 90 -15.38 11.14 35.03
C MET A 90 -15.48 9.76 35.71
N LEU A 91 -14.61 8.80 35.37
CA LEU A 91 -14.52 7.51 36.05
C LEU A 91 -14.04 7.68 37.50
N ALA A 92 -13.00 8.49 37.74
CA ALA A 92 -12.45 8.73 39.07
C ALA A 92 -13.39 9.50 40.02
N HIS A 93 -14.41 10.16 39.49
CA HIS A 93 -15.44 10.89 40.25
C HIS A 93 -16.85 10.32 40.03
N MET A 94 -16.96 9.05 39.62
CA MET A 94 -18.24 8.39 39.39
C MET A 94 -18.92 8.03 40.72
N PRO A 95 -20.15 8.52 41.00
CA PRO A 95 -20.78 8.32 42.30
C PRO A 95 -21.29 6.89 42.53
N SER A 96 -21.08 6.40 43.75
CA SER A 96 -22.08 5.80 44.65
C SER A 96 -22.84 4.55 44.14
N GLY A 97 -23.76 4.77 43.19
CA GLY A 97 -24.69 3.77 42.65
C GLY A 97 -24.75 3.73 41.12
N MET A 98 -23.71 4.20 40.43
CA MET A 98 -23.63 4.13 38.95
C MET A 98 -22.92 2.86 38.43
N TYR A 99 -22.20 2.12 39.29
CA TYR A 99 -21.39 0.97 38.86
C TYR A 99 -22.19 -0.34 38.71
N GLU A 100 -23.34 -0.49 39.37
CA GLU A 100 -24.09 -1.75 39.43
C GLU A 100 -24.74 -2.14 38.09
N SER A 101 -25.01 -1.18 37.19
CA SER A 101 -25.62 -1.42 35.88
C SER A 101 -24.70 -2.08 34.84
N ILE A 102 -23.43 -2.35 35.16
CA ILE A 102 -22.45 -2.95 34.24
C ILE A 102 -22.26 -4.46 34.54
N GLY A 103 -22.77 -4.96 35.68
CA GLY A 103 -22.46 -6.30 36.19
C GLY A 103 -23.38 -7.45 35.75
N HIS A 104 -24.60 -7.18 35.25
CA HIS A 104 -25.60 -8.23 34.99
C HIS A 104 -26.37 -8.00 33.68
N SER A 105 -26.21 -8.92 32.72
CA SER A 105 -27.06 -9.05 31.53
C SER A 105 -27.05 -10.49 30.98
N ASP A 106 -27.20 -11.46 31.86
CA ASP A 106 -27.68 -12.80 31.52
C ASP A 106 -29.10 -12.97 32.08
N GLN A 107 -29.90 -13.83 31.45
CA GLN A 107 -31.30 -14.16 31.80
C GLN A 107 -32.36 -13.08 31.49
N THR A 108 -32.88 -13.16 30.26
CA THR A 108 -34.31 -13.43 29.99
C THR A 108 -35.26 -13.37 31.19
N HIS A 109 -36.26 -12.48 31.17
CA HIS A 109 -37.70 -12.82 31.29
C HIS A 109 -38.60 -11.61 30.96
N SER A 110 -39.92 -11.82 30.83
CA SER A 110 -40.88 -10.88 30.23
C SER A 110 -41.70 -10.09 31.25
N SER A 111 -41.99 -8.79 31.00
CA SER A 111 -43.37 -8.26 30.94
C SER A 111 -43.52 -6.72 30.73
N LEU A 112 -44.35 -6.36 29.74
CA LEU A 112 -45.35 -5.27 29.65
C LEU A 112 -45.20 -3.94 30.47
N ILE A 113 -44.91 -2.82 29.76
CA ILE A 113 -45.79 -1.64 29.46
C ILE A 113 -46.75 -1.14 30.59
N PRO A 114 -46.82 0.19 30.95
CA PRO A 114 -47.12 1.31 30.01
C PRO A 114 -46.46 2.71 30.28
N ASP A 115 -46.87 3.71 29.47
CA ASP A 115 -46.35 5.08 29.31
C ASP A 115 -46.86 6.19 30.27
N ALA A 116 -46.22 7.37 30.15
CA ALA A 116 -46.78 8.74 30.17
C ALA A 116 -47.09 9.49 31.51
N LEU A 117 -46.10 10.26 31.99
CA LEU A 117 -46.07 11.75 32.15
C LEU A 117 -44.62 12.11 32.61
N GLY A 118 -43.99 13.27 32.35
CA GLY A 118 -44.45 14.65 32.16
C GLY A 118 -44.31 15.42 33.49
N SER A 119 -43.65 16.58 33.59
CA SER A 119 -42.77 17.36 32.68
C SER A 119 -41.93 18.34 33.56
N ASP A 120 -41.10 19.32 33.16
CA ASP A 120 -40.74 19.97 31.88
C ASP A 120 -39.37 20.72 32.02
N PHE A 121 -39.04 21.62 31.08
CA PHE A 121 -38.11 22.76 31.17
C PHE A 121 -36.58 22.52 31.22
N LEU A 122 -35.73 23.23 30.45
CA LEU A 122 -35.89 24.22 29.36
C LEU A 122 -34.55 24.29 28.57
N TYR A 123 -34.56 24.46 27.24
CA TYR A 123 -34.29 25.77 26.58
C TYR A 123 -34.25 25.68 25.04
N VAL A 124 -35.12 26.47 24.39
CA VAL A 124 -35.12 26.98 23.00
C VAL A 124 -34.67 26.05 21.84
N HIS A 125 -35.64 25.74 21.00
CA HIS A 125 -35.47 25.30 19.61
C HIS A 125 -35.58 26.51 18.66
N SER A 126 -34.92 26.48 17.50
CA SER A 126 -35.17 27.46 16.42
C SER A 126 -34.98 26.79 15.06
N LYS A 127 -36.01 26.84 14.21
CA LYS A 127 -36.03 26.22 12.88
C LYS A 127 -35.77 27.27 11.80
N VAL A 128 -35.00 26.90 10.79
CA VAL A 128 -35.23 27.30 9.41
C VAL A 128 -35.34 26.03 8.58
N LYS A 129 -36.13 26.06 7.51
CA LYS A 129 -36.64 24.89 6.78
C LYS A 129 -36.50 25.12 5.28
N GLU A 130 -35.73 24.28 4.59
CA GLU A 130 -36.02 23.91 3.20
C GLU A 130 -35.41 22.56 2.81
N GLU A 131 -35.68 22.10 1.58
CA GLU A 131 -35.76 20.68 1.22
C GLU A 131 -34.68 20.25 0.18
N PRO A 132 -34.81 19.15 -0.60
CA PRO A 132 -33.88 18.03 -0.51
C PRO A 132 -32.74 18.06 -1.54
N ALA A 133 -31.51 17.73 -1.11
CA ALA A 133 -30.38 17.52 -2.01
C ALA A 133 -29.50 16.30 -1.63
N VAL A 134 -29.55 15.28 -2.47
CA VAL A 134 -28.51 14.26 -2.79
C VAL A 134 -27.63 13.73 -1.64
N VAL A 135 -27.82 12.44 -1.29
CA VAL A 135 -26.87 11.66 -0.47
C VAL A 135 -25.71 11.12 -1.32
N PRO A 136 -24.44 11.51 -1.09
CA PRO A 136 -23.28 10.89 -1.75
C PRO A 136 -22.85 9.65 -0.96
N LYS A 137 -23.24 8.45 -1.42
CA LYS A 137 -22.74 7.17 -0.88
C LYS A 137 -21.31 6.89 -1.36
N GLU A 138 -20.35 7.63 -0.83
CA GLU A 138 -18.92 7.52 -1.18
C GLU A 138 -18.27 6.28 -0.55
N LYS A 139 -18.31 5.18 -1.31
CA LYS A 139 -17.25 4.16 -1.44
C LYS A 139 -16.48 3.82 -0.14
N LYS A 140 -16.95 2.83 0.62
CA LYS A 140 -16.15 2.14 1.64
C LYS A 140 -15.08 1.26 0.96
N GLY A 141 -14.05 1.89 0.39
CA GLY A 141 -12.87 1.19 -0.09
C GLY A 141 -12.26 0.37 1.06
N ARG A 142 -11.95 -0.91 0.78
CA ARG A 142 -11.09 -1.68 1.68
C ARG A 142 -9.74 -0.98 1.77
N SER A 143 -9.09 -1.06 2.94
CA SER A 143 -7.71 -0.61 3.07
C SER A 143 -6.78 -1.43 2.17
N PRO A 144 -5.53 -1.00 1.94
CA PRO A 144 -4.52 -1.88 1.35
C PRO A 144 -4.32 -3.14 2.21
N ALA A 145 -3.95 -4.24 1.56
CA ALA A 145 -3.58 -5.48 2.22
C ALA A 145 -2.32 -5.26 3.09
N PRO A 146 -2.31 -5.77 4.34
CA PRO A 146 -1.25 -5.48 5.29
C PRO A 146 0.06 -6.19 4.93
N ARG A 147 1.12 -5.40 4.75
CA ARG A 147 2.48 -5.86 4.42
C ARG A 147 3.29 -6.00 5.72
N TRP A 148 3.04 -7.07 6.48
CA TRP A 148 3.76 -7.35 7.73
C TRP A 148 5.15 -7.93 7.48
N TYR A 149 6.06 -7.07 7.02
CA TYR A 149 7.48 -7.40 6.83
C TYR A 149 8.09 -8.09 8.06
N ILE A 150 9.16 -8.84 7.79
CA ILE A 150 9.95 -9.57 8.76
C ILE A 150 11.29 -8.84 8.91
N ILE A 151 11.79 -8.78 10.15
CA ILE A 151 13.13 -8.27 10.48
C ILE A 151 14.14 -9.42 10.56
N ALA A 152 15.45 -9.12 10.46
CA ALA A 152 16.51 -10.13 10.52
C ALA A 152 16.39 -11.02 11.78
N GLU A 153 16.16 -10.40 12.94
CA GLU A 153 15.95 -11.08 14.23
C GLU A 153 14.81 -12.11 14.21
N GLU A 154 13.68 -11.78 13.57
CA GLU A 154 12.55 -12.73 13.43
C GLU A 154 12.92 -13.90 12.51
N LEU A 155 13.66 -13.66 11.42
CA LEU A 155 14.09 -14.72 10.51
C LEU A 155 15.18 -15.63 11.11
N ASP A 156 16.09 -15.05 11.90
CA ASP A 156 17.20 -15.75 12.54
C ASP A 156 16.81 -16.43 13.86
N SER A 157 15.65 -16.07 14.44
CA SER A 157 15.01 -16.81 15.53
C SER A 157 14.45 -18.18 15.08
N LEU A 158 14.33 -18.42 13.78
CA LEU A 158 13.85 -19.70 13.22
C LEU A 158 14.95 -20.76 13.24
N SER A 159 14.54 -22.02 13.35
CA SER A 159 15.47 -23.14 13.20
C SER A 159 16.15 -23.12 11.82
N SER A 160 17.42 -23.51 11.77
CA SER A 160 18.21 -23.56 10.54
C SER A 160 17.55 -24.40 9.44
N TYR A 161 16.82 -25.45 9.81
CA TYR A 161 15.99 -26.27 8.93
C TYR A 161 14.85 -25.47 8.26
N MET A 162 14.15 -24.59 9.00
CA MET A 162 13.06 -23.77 8.46
C MET A 162 13.57 -22.57 7.66
N ARG A 163 14.65 -21.92 8.09
CA ARG A 163 15.29 -20.81 7.35
C ARG A 163 15.94 -21.32 6.05
N GLY A 164 16.57 -22.50 6.08
CA GLY A 164 17.20 -23.14 4.92
C GLY A 164 18.22 -22.21 4.24
N ARG A 165 17.95 -21.86 2.98
CA ARG A 165 18.72 -20.87 2.19
C ARG A 165 17.93 -19.60 1.86
N LEU A 166 16.90 -19.27 2.65
CA LEU A 166 16.10 -18.07 2.47
C LEU A 166 16.85 -16.84 3.03
N THR A 167 16.84 -15.75 2.27
CA THR A 167 17.32 -14.43 2.71
C THR A 167 16.13 -13.56 3.11
N LEU A 168 16.36 -12.60 4.00
CA LEU A 168 15.35 -11.66 4.47
C LEU A 168 14.65 -10.91 3.32
N ASP A 169 15.45 -10.49 2.34
CA ASP A 169 15.02 -9.86 1.11
C ASP A 169 13.98 -10.71 0.36
N LYS A 170 14.28 -11.98 0.05
CA LYS A 170 13.34 -12.89 -0.65
C LYS A 170 12.01 -13.07 0.10
N VAL A 171 12.05 -13.15 1.42
CA VAL A 171 10.82 -13.27 2.25
C VAL A 171 10.01 -11.97 2.21
N ASN A 172 10.65 -10.80 2.28
CA ASN A 172 9.97 -9.52 2.22
C ASN A 172 9.46 -9.16 0.80
N ILE A 173 10.15 -9.59 -0.26
CA ILE A 173 9.64 -9.54 -1.64
C ILE A 173 8.38 -10.41 -1.78
N ALA A 174 8.38 -11.64 -1.26
CA ALA A 174 7.20 -12.50 -1.29
C ALA A 174 6.02 -11.92 -0.50
N ILE A 175 6.26 -11.20 0.60
CA ILE A 175 5.22 -10.45 1.34
C ILE A 175 4.57 -9.36 0.47
N ASN A 176 5.36 -8.67 -0.36
CA ASN A 176 4.83 -7.67 -1.31
C ASN A 176 3.93 -8.31 -2.38
N GLU A 177 4.32 -9.47 -2.93
CA GLU A 177 3.49 -10.20 -3.89
C GLU A 177 2.21 -10.74 -3.24
N ILE A 178 2.30 -11.36 -2.07
CA ILE A 178 1.15 -11.84 -1.27
C ILE A 178 0.13 -10.72 -1.02
N ALA A 179 0.60 -9.56 -0.58
CA ALA A 179 -0.27 -8.41 -0.35
C ALA A 179 -0.89 -7.92 -1.68
N THR A 180 -0.17 -7.96 -2.78
CA THR A 180 -0.67 -7.56 -4.11
C THR A 180 -1.75 -8.52 -4.64
N TYR A 181 -1.60 -9.85 -4.47
CA TYR A 181 -2.66 -10.81 -4.81
C TYR A 181 -3.90 -10.61 -3.94
N ALA A 182 -3.72 -10.37 -2.64
CA ALA A 182 -4.83 -10.16 -1.71
C ALA A 182 -5.52 -8.78 -1.89
N ASP A 183 -4.78 -7.76 -2.34
CA ASP A 183 -5.31 -6.47 -2.81
C ASP A 183 -6.17 -6.67 -4.07
N ALA A 184 -5.66 -7.41 -5.08
CA ALA A 184 -6.38 -7.67 -6.32
C ALA A 184 -7.69 -8.46 -6.11
N ASN A 185 -7.66 -9.52 -5.30
CA ASN A 185 -8.85 -10.30 -4.95
C ASN A 185 -9.86 -9.46 -4.15
N ALA A 186 -9.39 -8.62 -3.21
CA ALA A 186 -10.27 -7.70 -2.47
C ALA A 186 -10.94 -6.67 -3.39
N GLN A 187 -10.26 -6.22 -4.45
CA GLN A 187 -10.84 -5.34 -5.47
C GLN A 187 -11.90 -6.08 -6.32
N LEU A 188 -11.61 -7.29 -6.81
CA LEU A 188 -12.57 -8.10 -7.58
C LEU A 188 -13.87 -8.36 -6.80
N ILE A 189 -13.75 -8.72 -5.52
CA ILE A 189 -14.88 -8.92 -4.60
C ILE A 189 -15.71 -7.64 -4.44
N ALA A 190 -15.07 -6.46 -4.38
CA ALA A 190 -15.72 -5.16 -4.24
C ALA A 190 -16.30 -4.58 -5.55
N CYS A 191 -15.78 -5.00 -6.71
CA CYS A 191 -16.15 -4.45 -8.02
C CYS A 191 -17.58 -4.87 -8.47
N PRO A 192 -18.49 -3.92 -8.76
CA PRO A 192 -19.82 -4.23 -9.29
C PRO A 192 -19.77 -4.82 -10.70
N LYS A 193 -20.75 -5.69 -11.05
CA LYS A 193 -20.92 -6.32 -12.39
C LYS A 193 -20.62 -5.37 -13.57
N LYS A 194 -21.12 -4.13 -13.51
CA LYS A 194 -21.02 -3.11 -14.58
C LYS A 194 -19.59 -2.58 -14.87
N LYS A 195 -18.54 -3.18 -14.29
CA LYS A 195 -17.14 -2.74 -14.41
C LYS A 195 -16.14 -3.89 -14.66
N LEU A 196 -16.62 -5.11 -14.90
CA LEU A 196 -15.80 -6.30 -15.07
C LEU A 196 -16.06 -6.92 -16.45
N ALA A 197 -15.01 -7.42 -17.09
CA ALA A 197 -15.12 -8.27 -18.27
C ALA A 197 -15.62 -9.66 -17.88
N GLU A 198 -16.17 -10.42 -18.83
CA GLU A 198 -16.88 -11.69 -18.56
C GLU A 198 -16.02 -12.72 -17.79
N ASP A 199 -14.81 -13.01 -18.28
CA ASP A 199 -13.83 -13.88 -17.60
C ASP A 199 -13.49 -13.41 -16.17
N THR A 200 -13.38 -12.09 -15.98
CA THR A 200 -13.10 -11.49 -14.65
C THR A 200 -14.32 -11.47 -13.75
N TRP A 201 -15.53 -11.57 -14.31
CA TRP A 201 -16.79 -11.62 -13.58
C TRP A 201 -17.04 -13.02 -13.00
N GLU A 202 -16.78 -14.09 -13.76
CA GLU A 202 -16.82 -15.47 -13.24
C GLU A 202 -15.84 -15.64 -12.08
N ARG A 203 -14.58 -15.21 -12.26
CA ARG A 203 -13.57 -15.20 -11.20
C ARG A 203 -13.99 -14.38 -9.98
N ALA A 204 -14.70 -13.27 -10.18
CA ALA A 204 -15.25 -12.45 -9.10
C ALA A 204 -16.51 -13.04 -8.42
N LEU A 205 -17.14 -14.07 -8.98
CA LEU A 205 -18.16 -14.88 -8.30
C LEU A 205 -17.49 -15.95 -7.42
N GLU A 206 -16.55 -16.74 -7.96
CA GLU A 206 -15.77 -17.72 -7.17
C GLU A 206 -15.19 -17.08 -5.90
N LEU A 207 -14.54 -15.91 -6.07
CA LEU A 207 -13.93 -15.17 -4.96
C LEU A 207 -14.95 -14.67 -3.93
N ARG A 208 -16.22 -14.44 -4.30
CA ARG A 208 -17.29 -14.06 -3.36
C ARG A 208 -17.82 -15.25 -2.59
N ASP A 209 -18.04 -16.37 -3.24
CA ASP A 209 -18.52 -17.59 -2.59
C ASP A 209 -17.48 -18.12 -1.60
N ILE A 210 -16.19 -18.07 -1.97
CA ILE A 210 -15.07 -18.28 -1.05
C ILE A 210 -15.12 -17.27 0.11
N ALA A 211 -15.28 -15.97 -0.18
CA ALA A 211 -15.30 -14.90 0.83
C ALA A 211 -16.46 -14.98 1.84
N MET A 212 -17.52 -15.74 1.55
CA MET A 212 -18.62 -15.98 2.51
C MET A 212 -18.25 -16.98 3.60
N ALA A 213 -17.24 -17.85 3.40
CA ALA A 213 -16.84 -18.82 4.40
C ALA A 213 -16.18 -18.15 5.63
N GLU A 214 -16.66 -18.47 6.84
CA GLU A 214 -16.24 -17.82 8.10
C GLU A 214 -14.72 -17.80 8.33
N ALA A 215 -13.97 -18.78 7.80
CA ALA A 215 -12.51 -18.83 7.92
C ALA A 215 -11.79 -17.64 7.24
N VAL A 216 -12.35 -17.09 6.16
CA VAL A 216 -11.77 -16.01 5.33
C VAL A 216 -12.56 -14.70 5.40
N LYS A 217 -13.83 -14.77 5.85
CA LYS A 217 -14.77 -13.65 5.97
C LYS A 217 -14.14 -12.45 6.67
N GLY A 218 -14.20 -11.28 6.02
CA GLY A 218 -13.59 -10.05 6.52
C GLY A 218 -12.06 -9.94 6.40
N LYS A 219 -11.32 -11.04 6.17
CA LYS A 219 -9.85 -11.07 6.01
C LYS A 219 -9.41 -10.82 4.56
N TYR A 220 -8.16 -10.39 4.37
CA TYR A 220 -7.51 -10.39 3.06
C TYR A 220 -7.03 -11.81 2.74
N PHE A 221 -7.21 -12.27 1.50
CA PHE A 221 -6.83 -13.63 1.11
C PHE A 221 -6.42 -13.76 -0.36
N PHE A 222 -5.63 -14.77 -0.64
CA PHE A 222 -5.24 -15.20 -1.98
C PHE A 222 -5.33 -16.72 -2.11
N LEU A 223 -5.55 -17.22 -3.32
CA LEU A 223 -5.56 -18.65 -3.62
C LEU A 223 -4.18 -19.13 -4.06
N GLU A 224 -3.97 -20.43 -3.95
CA GLU A 224 -2.82 -21.11 -4.57
C GLU A 224 -2.74 -20.86 -6.10
N THR A 225 -3.89 -20.67 -6.77
CA THR A 225 -3.99 -20.33 -8.21
C THR A 225 -3.46 -18.93 -8.56
N ASP A 226 -3.34 -18.03 -7.59
CA ASP A 226 -2.98 -16.63 -7.83
C ASP A 226 -1.45 -16.43 -7.79
N ILE A 227 -0.72 -17.42 -7.26
CA ILE A 227 0.74 -17.41 -7.05
C ILE A 227 1.45 -17.61 -8.40
N LYS A 228 1.80 -16.50 -9.08
CA LYS A 228 2.40 -16.51 -10.43
C LYS A 228 3.66 -15.61 -10.58
N GLY A 229 4.08 -14.94 -9.51
CA GLY A 229 5.10 -13.89 -9.56
C GLY A 229 6.55 -14.39 -9.58
N PRO A 230 7.52 -13.49 -9.83
CA PRO A 230 8.95 -13.82 -9.74
C PRO A 230 9.42 -14.12 -8.30
N GLY A 231 8.88 -13.44 -7.30
CA GLY A 231 9.28 -13.53 -5.89
C GLY A 231 8.62 -14.66 -5.10
N LEU A 232 7.39 -15.06 -5.45
CA LEU A 232 6.70 -16.21 -4.86
C LEU A 232 6.16 -17.16 -5.94
N LYS A 233 6.65 -18.41 -5.90
CA LYS A 233 6.26 -19.52 -6.79
C LYS A 233 5.94 -20.76 -5.96
N LEU A 234 5.30 -21.77 -6.55
CA LEU A 234 5.03 -23.06 -5.89
C LEU A 234 6.18 -24.06 -6.00
N ASP A 235 7.41 -23.56 -6.16
CA ASP A 235 8.64 -24.33 -6.11
C ASP A 235 9.05 -24.65 -4.66
N ASN A 236 10.20 -25.31 -4.47
CA ASN A 236 10.69 -25.64 -3.12
C ASN A 236 11.04 -24.38 -2.30
N THR A 237 11.49 -23.30 -2.95
CA THR A 237 11.81 -22.01 -2.32
C THR A 237 10.55 -21.35 -1.78
N GLY A 238 9.53 -21.15 -2.63
CA GLY A 238 8.28 -20.52 -2.20
C GLY A 238 7.45 -21.38 -1.25
N LYS A 239 7.52 -22.72 -1.32
CA LYS A 239 6.99 -23.61 -0.28
C LYS A 239 7.65 -23.34 1.07
N ALA A 240 8.97 -23.21 1.13
CA ALA A 240 9.68 -22.84 2.36
C ALA A 240 9.29 -21.44 2.86
N ILE A 241 9.14 -20.45 1.96
CA ILE A 241 8.66 -19.10 2.31
C ILE A 241 7.26 -19.16 2.93
N LEU A 242 6.31 -19.88 2.33
CA LEU A 242 4.95 -20.05 2.89
C LEU A 242 5.00 -20.74 4.27
N THR A 243 5.88 -21.72 4.48
CA THR A 243 6.09 -22.36 5.79
C THR A 243 6.64 -21.38 6.82
N VAL A 244 7.61 -20.53 6.45
CA VAL A 244 8.16 -19.47 7.31
C VAL A 244 7.10 -18.41 7.66
N LEU A 245 6.34 -17.92 6.68
CA LEU A 245 5.28 -16.93 6.89
C LEU A 245 4.14 -17.46 7.76
N ARG A 246 3.80 -18.75 7.64
CA ARG A 246 2.83 -19.44 8.50
C ARG A 246 3.35 -19.58 9.93
N HIS A 247 4.63 -19.90 10.12
CA HIS A 247 5.24 -20.02 11.45
C HIS A 247 5.34 -18.66 12.16
N LEU A 248 5.69 -17.59 11.44
CA LEU A 248 5.73 -16.21 11.94
C LEU A 248 4.33 -15.54 12.03
N GLY A 249 3.26 -16.34 11.91
CA GLY A 249 1.87 -15.93 12.11
C GLY A 249 1.32 -14.95 11.08
N ARG A 250 2.03 -14.72 9.95
CA ARG A 250 1.66 -13.74 8.92
C ARG A 250 0.56 -14.25 7.98
N ILE A 251 0.48 -15.56 7.78
CA ILE A 251 -0.57 -16.22 6.99
C ILE A 251 -1.17 -17.44 7.69
N GLN A 252 -2.46 -17.67 7.47
CA GLN A 252 -3.17 -18.90 7.85
C GLN A 252 -3.68 -19.61 6.59
N GLU A 253 -3.55 -20.93 6.54
CA GLU A 253 -3.98 -21.77 5.41
C GLU A 253 -5.31 -22.45 5.72
N ALA A 254 -6.25 -22.41 4.77
CA ALA A 254 -7.53 -23.09 4.81
C ALA A 254 -7.83 -23.79 3.47
N ARG A 255 -8.74 -24.78 3.48
CA ARG A 255 -9.34 -25.35 2.27
C ARG A 255 -10.82 -25.02 2.24
N ILE A 256 -11.30 -24.49 1.13
CA ILE A 256 -12.71 -24.13 0.90
C ILE A 256 -13.12 -24.75 -0.43
N GLY A 257 -13.94 -25.80 -0.37
CA GLY A 257 -14.18 -26.68 -1.52
C GLY A 257 -12.87 -27.24 -2.08
N HIS A 258 -12.66 -27.06 -3.38
CA HIS A 258 -11.42 -27.45 -4.07
C HIS A 258 -10.28 -26.41 -3.96
N HIS A 259 -10.55 -25.21 -3.42
CA HIS A 259 -9.58 -24.13 -3.37
C HIS A 259 -8.73 -24.19 -2.08
N ARG A 260 -7.42 -24.15 -2.25
CA ARG A 260 -6.47 -23.86 -1.17
C ARG A 260 -6.32 -22.35 -1.04
N VAL A 261 -6.67 -21.82 0.13
CA VAL A 261 -6.80 -20.38 0.39
C VAL A 261 -5.88 -19.97 1.53
N PHE A 262 -5.13 -18.89 1.33
CA PHE A 262 -4.24 -18.31 2.33
C PHE A 262 -4.81 -16.96 2.78
N THR A 263 -5.10 -16.82 4.07
CA THR A 263 -5.54 -15.55 4.68
C THR A 263 -4.37 -14.84 5.32
N LEU A 264 -4.37 -13.51 5.24
CA LEU A 264 -3.41 -12.65 5.91
C LEU A 264 -3.87 -12.45 7.37
N SER A 265 -3.05 -12.86 8.33
CA SER A 265 -3.28 -12.72 9.77
C SER A 265 -2.22 -11.85 10.44
N LYS A 266 -2.63 -10.91 11.31
CA LYS A 266 -1.70 -10.30 12.25
C LYS A 266 -1.40 -11.33 13.35
N ARG A 267 -0.13 -11.45 13.74
CA ARG A 267 0.28 -12.15 14.96
C ARG A 267 -0.53 -11.62 16.16
N GLN A 268 -1.14 -12.52 16.92
CA GLN A 268 -1.74 -12.24 18.23
C GLN A 268 -0.63 -12.05 19.27
#